data_AF-A0A9D4WPI5-F1
#
_entry.id   AF-A0A9D4WPI5-F1
#
_cell.length_a   1.000
_cell.length_b   1.000
_cell.length_c   1.000
_cell.angle_alpha   90.00
_cell.angle_beta   90.00
_cell.angle_gamma   90.00
#
_symmetry.space_group_name_H-M   'P 1'
#
loop_
_entity.id
_entity.type
_entity.pdbx_description
1 polymer ?
#
loop_
_entity_poly.entity_id
_entity_poly.type
_entity_poly.pdbx_seq_one_letter_code
_entity_poly.pdbx_strand_id
1 'polypeptide(L)'
;MASELKRKDGAAGKGKEKLYPHPWMFNITSKTTPRGIGEISKVLSKEDSSNSLIRGKKIALTPNRLGQILDIPSGGHMLYDPEDEEWNDYNKREFYFGSSKISEGEYHEKRVESHGGEEPPKDFLSAGNFSINDRVLHYVLVYIIIPRNSNHCTITDMEIQALYAIKNDITLNWSHLILHHMMSHTTKLKSLPWA
;
A
#
# COMPACT_ATOMS: atom_id res chain seq x y z
N MET A 1 1.51 47.72 47.24
CA MET A 1 1.80 47.07 48.54
C MET A 1 0.76 46.00 48.79
N ALA A 2 1.23 44.80 49.10
CA ALA A 2 0.55 43.68 49.76
C ALA A 2 -0.68 43.06 49.05
N SER A 3 -0.88 41.74 48.98
CA SER A 3 -0.06 40.54 49.21
C SER A 3 -0.98 39.36 48.88
N GLU A 4 -0.37 38.23 48.50
CA GLU A 4 -0.98 36.97 48.06
C GLU A 4 -2.00 36.34 49.03
N LEU A 5 -2.94 35.57 48.49
CA LEU A 5 -3.36 34.29 49.08
C LEU A 5 -3.82 33.31 47.99
N LYS A 6 -3.32 32.07 48.13
CA LYS A 6 -3.20 31.00 47.13
C LYS A 6 -4.48 30.18 46.85
N ARG A 7 -4.52 29.68 45.61
CA ARG A 7 -4.97 28.37 45.08
C ARG A 7 -6.39 27.87 45.37
N LYS A 8 -7.10 27.58 44.26
CA LYS A 8 -7.90 26.36 44.10
C LYS A 8 -7.76 25.84 42.67
N ASP A 9 -7.47 24.54 42.59
CA ASP A 9 -7.42 23.74 41.37
C ASP A 9 -8.80 23.65 40.71
N GLY A 10 -8.82 23.61 39.37
CA GLY A 10 -10.04 23.46 38.59
C GLY A 10 -9.73 23.15 37.13
N ALA A 11 -9.56 21.87 36.82
CA ALA A 11 -9.41 21.36 35.47
C ALA A 11 -10.69 21.64 34.64
N ALA A 12 -10.55 22.38 33.55
CA ALA A 12 -11.60 22.54 32.54
C ALA A 12 -11.21 21.76 31.27
N GLY A 13 -11.77 20.56 31.15
CA GLY A 13 -11.64 19.72 29.97
C GLY A 13 -12.28 20.38 28.75
N LYS A 14 -11.50 20.56 27.68
CA LYS A 14 -12.03 20.86 26.35
C LYS A 14 -12.76 19.62 25.83
N GLY A 15 -14.07 19.74 25.66
CA GLY A 15 -14.91 18.72 25.04
C GLY A 15 -14.38 18.37 23.65
N LYS A 16 -14.05 17.09 23.46
CA LYS A 16 -13.78 16.53 22.14
C LYS A 16 -15.13 16.42 21.43
N GLU A 17 -15.34 17.28 20.44
CA GLU A 17 -16.41 17.14 19.47
C GLU A 17 -16.28 15.77 18.82
N LYS A 18 -17.24 14.89 19.07
CA LYS A 18 -17.28 13.55 18.45
C LYS A 18 -17.66 13.75 17.00
N LEU A 19 -16.66 13.78 16.13
CA LEU A 19 -16.85 13.70 14.68
C LEU A 19 -17.42 12.32 14.34
N TYR A 20 -18.74 12.23 14.15
CA TYR A 20 -19.36 11.00 13.67
C TYR A 20 -18.99 10.82 12.19
N PRO A 21 -18.58 9.61 11.76
CA PRO A 21 -18.31 9.36 10.35
C PRO A 21 -19.60 9.47 9.53
N HIS A 22 -19.51 10.10 8.35
CA HIS A 22 -20.61 10.27 7.41
C HIS A 22 -21.25 8.91 7.02
N PRO A 23 -22.55 8.86 6.69
CA PRO A 23 -23.32 7.62 6.48
C PRO A 23 -22.84 6.67 5.37
N TRP A 24 -21.90 7.11 4.52
CA TRP A 24 -21.32 6.33 3.43
C TRP A 24 -19.88 5.87 3.70
N MET A 25 -19.31 6.16 4.87
CA MET A 25 -17.96 5.71 5.21
C MET A 25 -17.98 4.29 5.77
N PHE A 26 -17.26 3.38 5.10
CA PHE A 26 -16.96 2.04 5.60
C PHE A 26 -16.12 2.17 6.87
N ASN A 27 -16.70 1.79 8.01
CA ASN A 27 -16.01 1.84 9.29
C ASN A 27 -15.27 0.51 9.52
N ILE A 28 -14.10 0.36 8.90
CA ILE A 28 -13.27 -0.85 9.02
C ILE A 28 -12.45 -0.74 10.32
N THR A 29 -12.87 -1.45 11.35
CA THR A 29 -12.10 -1.57 12.60
C THR A 29 -11.24 -2.83 12.55
N SER A 30 -9.93 -2.71 12.30
CA SER A 30 -8.99 -3.81 12.61
C SER A 30 -8.63 -3.75 14.10
N LYS A 31 -8.54 -4.91 14.77
CA LYS A 31 -8.22 -4.99 16.21
C LYS A 31 -6.70 -4.91 16.49
N THR A 32 -5.88 -4.85 15.46
CA THR A 32 -4.42 -4.85 15.54
C THR A 32 -3.85 -3.84 14.55
N THR A 33 -2.84 -3.08 14.99
CA THR A 33 -2.08 -2.14 14.16
C THR A 33 -0.76 -2.82 13.81
N PRO A 34 -0.58 -3.36 12.60
CA PRO A 34 0.65 -4.04 12.22
C PRO A 34 1.74 -2.99 11.91
N ARG A 35 2.98 -3.23 12.36
CA ARG A 35 4.06 -2.23 12.27
C ARG A 35 4.99 -2.43 11.06
N GLY A 36 4.79 -3.48 10.26
CA GLY A 36 5.58 -3.75 9.05
C GLY A 36 4.80 -4.45 7.94
N ILE A 37 5.29 -4.36 6.70
CA ILE A 37 4.64 -4.95 5.50
C ILE A 37 4.49 -6.48 5.63
N GLY A 38 5.51 -7.17 6.12
CA GLY A 38 5.46 -8.61 6.40
C GLY A 38 4.58 -9.00 7.61
N GLU A 39 4.25 -8.06 8.50
CA GLU A 39 3.25 -8.29 9.54
C GLU A 39 1.83 -8.08 9.00
N ILE A 40 1.64 -7.19 8.02
CA ILE A 40 0.34 -6.99 7.35
C ILE A 40 -0.02 -8.22 6.50
N SER A 41 0.94 -8.79 5.76
CA SER A 41 0.72 -10.05 5.01
C SER A 41 0.36 -11.21 5.94
N LYS A 42 1.05 -11.33 7.09
CA LYS A 42 0.70 -12.29 8.16
C LYS A 42 -0.65 -12.03 8.83
N VAL A 43 -1.07 -10.77 8.96
CA VAL A 43 -2.39 -10.42 9.50
C VAL A 43 -3.50 -10.74 8.51
N LEU A 44 -3.20 -10.85 7.21
CA LEU A 44 -4.18 -11.14 6.16
C LEU A 44 -4.18 -12.59 5.68
N SER A 45 -3.21 -13.41 6.11
CA SER A 45 -3.13 -14.84 5.76
C SER A 45 -4.07 -15.73 6.58
N LYS A 46 -4.78 -15.20 7.59
CA LYS A 46 -5.77 -15.94 8.41
C LYS A 46 -7.11 -15.21 8.45
N GLU A 47 -8.02 -15.61 7.58
CA GLU A 47 -9.49 -15.40 7.65
C GLU A 47 -10.05 -13.98 7.89
N ASP A 48 -9.25 -12.91 7.84
CA ASP A 48 -9.73 -11.60 8.28
C ASP A 48 -10.50 -10.82 7.19
N SER A 49 -11.83 -10.91 7.34
CA SER A 49 -12.84 -10.13 6.65
C SER A 49 -12.82 -8.64 7.05
N SER A 50 -12.88 -7.74 6.07
CA SER A 50 -13.29 -6.35 6.31
C SER A 50 -14.76 -6.32 6.74
N ASN A 51 -15.01 -6.02 8.01
CA ASN A 51 -16.34 -6.03 8.59
C ASN A 51 -16.94 -4.61 8.59
N SER A 52 -18.11 -4.45 7.98
CA SER A 52 -18.91 -3.23 8.05
C SER A 52 -20.34 -3.55 8.51
N LEU A 53 -20.99 -2.58 9.15
CA LEU A 53 -22.40 -2.68 9.57
C LEU A 53 -23.25 -1.86 8.59
N ILE A 54 -23.99 -2.54 7.72
CA ILE A 54 -24.97 -1.88 6.84
C ILE A 54 -26.36 -2.21 7.36
N ARG A 55 -27.10 -1.19 7.84
CA ARG A 55 -28.45 -1.34 8.40
C ARG A 55 -28.53 -2.40 9.52
N GLY A 56 -27.52 -2.45 10.37
CA GLY A 56 -27.43 -3.42 11.47
C GLY A 56 -27.03 -4.85 11.08
N LYS A 57 -26.82 -5.14 9.79
CA LYS A 57 -26.27 -6.42 9.32
C LYS A 57 -24.75 -6.31 9.18
N LYS A 58 -24.04 -7.24 9.80
CA LYS A 58 -22.60 -7.40 9.62
C LYS A 58 -22.35 -7.94 8.21
N ILE A 59 -21.62 -7.18 7.41
CA ILE A 59 -21.16 -7.60 6.09
C ILE A 59 -19.66 -7.76 6.16
N ALA A 60 -19.21 -8.89 5.63
CA ALA A 60 -17.84 -9.34 5.63
C ALA A 60 -17.34 -9.37 4.19
N LEU A 61 -16.35 -8.55 3.85
CA LEU A 61 -15.68 -8.60 2.55
C LEU A 61 -14.38 -9.38 2.68
N THR A 62 -14.37 -10.59 2.13
CA THR A 62 -13.19 -11.48 2.03
C THR A 62 -12.63 -11.45 0.61
N PRO A 63 -11.37 -11.85 0.37
CA PRO A 63 -10.80 -11.93 -0.98
C PRO A 63 -11.68 -12.75 -1.94
N ASN A 64 -12.09 -13.95 -1.53
CA ASN A 64 -12.99 -14.80 -2.33
C ASN A 64 -14.31 -14.11 -2.68
N ARG A 65 -14.92 -13.40 -1.72
CA ARG A 65 -16.19 -12.70 -1.96
C ARG A 65 -16.00 -11.48 -2.86
N LEU A 66 -14.88 -10.75 -2.71
CA LEU A 66 -14.52 -9.66 -3.60
C LEU A 66 -14.28 -10.18 -5.03
N GLY A 67 -13.57 -11.29 -5.16
CA GLY A 67 -13.32 -11.97 -6.43
C GLY A 67 -14.61 -12.34 -7.15
N GLN A 68 -15.56 -12.95 -6.42
CA GLN A 68 -16.89 -13.27 -6.94
C GLN A 68 -17.70 -12.04 -7.37
N ILE A 69 -17.58 -10.92 -6.66
CA ILE A 69 -18.33 -9.68 -6.96
C ILE A 69 -17.77 -8.99 -8.20
N LEU A 70 -16.44 -8.94 -8.33
CA LEU A 70 -15.76 -8.22 -9.40
C LEU A 70 -15.39 -9.09 -10.61
N ASP A 71 -15.71 -10.38 -10.55
CA ASP A 71 -15.32 -11.39 -11.54
C ASP A 71 -13.80 -11.40 -11.80
N ILE A 72 -13.02 -11.38 -10.71
CA ILE A 72 -11.55 -11.41 -10.75
C ILE A 72 -11.01 -12.68 -10.06
N PRO A 73 -9.83 -13.18 -10.47
CA PRO A 73 -9.23 -14.34 -9.82
C PRO A 73 -9.00 -14.11 -8.33
N SER A 74 -9.48 -15.05 -7.52
CA SER A 74 -9.28 -15.08 -6.07
C SER A 74 -8.37 -16.21 -5.59
N GLY A 75 -7.73 -16.93 -6.51
CA GLY A 75 -6.66 -17.89 -6.25
C GLY A 75 -5.31 -17.37 -6.79
N GLY A 76 -4.26 -18.17 -6.66
CA GLY A 76 -2.90 -17.81 -7.07
C GLY A 76 -2.04 -17.29 -5.91
N HIS A 77 -0.87 -16.78 -6.25
CA HIS A 77 0.20 -16.39 -5.34
C HIS A 77 -0.08 -15.02 -4.70
N MET A 78 0.26 -14.89 -3.42
CA MET A 78 0.17 -13.63 -2.69
C MET A 78 1.50 -12.88 -2.81
N LEU A 79 1.44 -11.56 -3.02
CA LEU A 79 2.66 -10.74 -2.99
C LEU A 79 3.27 -10.78 -1.58
N TYR A 80 4.61 -10.80 -1.52
CA TYR A 80 5.38 -10.85 -0.27
C TYR A 80 5.06 -12.00 0.66
N ASP A 81 4.62 -13.13 0.12
CA ASP A 81 4.58 -14.35 0.92
C ASP A 81 6.02 -14.92 0.99
N PRO A 82 6.71 -14.83 2.13
CA PRO A 82 8.08 -15.31 2.24
C PRO A 82 8.17 -16.84 2.24
N GLU A 83 7.04 -17.54 2.38
CA GLU A 83 6.95 -19.00 2.36
C GLU A 83 6.58 -19.52 0.96
N ASP A 84 6.24 -18.63 0.03
CA ASP A 84 5.85 -18.99 -1.34
C ASP A 84 7.09 -19.08 -2.24
N GLU A 85 7.41 -20.32 -2.62
CA GLU A 85 8.61 -20.67 -3.40
C GLU A 85 8.65 -19.98 -4.77
N GLU A 86 7.50 -19.53 -5.29
CA GLU A 86 7.40 -18.80 -6.56
C GLU A 86 8.20 -17.48 -6.53
N TRP A 87 8.44 -16.92 -5.34
CA TRP A 87 9.22 -15.69 -5.17
C TRP A 87 10.71 -15.94 -4.94
N ASN A 88 11.20 -17.18 -4.94
CA ASN A 88 12.61 -17.49 -4.66
C ASN A 88 13.56 -16.83 -5.66
N ASP A 89 13.15 -16.74 -6.93
CA ASP A 89 13.94 -16.13 -7.99
C ASP A 89 13.70 -14.62 -8.12
N TYR A 90 12.79 -14.05 -7.32
CA TYR A 90 12.47 -12.63 -7.40
C TYR A 90 13.55 -11.77 -6.74
N ASN A 91 14.33 -11.09 -7.57
CA ASN A 91 15.21 -10.02 -7.15
C ASN A 91 14.74 -8.66 -7.70
N LYS A 92 14.25 -7.80 -6.81
CA LYS A 92 13.75 -6.46 -7.14
C LYS A 92 14.74 -5.62 -7.97
N ARG A 93 16.01 -5.64 -7.57
CA ARG A 93 17.06 -4.79 -8.16
C ARG A 93 17.41 -5.29 -9.55
N GLU A 94 17.66 -6.59 -9.68
CA GLU A 94 17.96 -7.23 -10.97
C GLU A 94 16.80 -7.07 -11.94
N PHE A 95 15.56 -7.31 -11.50
CA PHE A 95 14.38 -7.12 -12.35
C PHE A 95 14.21 -5.67 -12.80
N TYR A 96 14.40 -4.70 -11.90
CA TYR A 96 14.30 -3.28 -12.24
C TYR A 96 15.27 -2.91 -13.36
N PHE A 97 16.55 -3.23 -13.19
CA PHE A 97 17.58 -2.87 -14.17
C PHE A 97 17.49 -3.71 -15.45
N GLY A 98 17.04 -4.96 -15.36
CA GLY A 98 16.72 -5.79 -16.53
C GLY A 98 15.57 -5.25 -17.39
N SER A 99 14.63 -4.50 -16.79
CA SER A 99 13.52 -3.82 -17.49
C SER A 99 13.80 -2.34 -17.80
N SER A 100 14.98 -1.84 -17.40
CA SER A 100 15.39 -0.44 -17.53
C SER A 100 16.13 -0.19 -18.85
N LYS A 101 16.04 1.04 -19.35
CA LYS A 101 16.83 1.55 -20.49
C LYS A 101 18.24 1.97 -20.09
N ILE A 102 18.46 2.16 -18.80
CA ILE A 102 19.74 2.58 -18.23
C ILE A 102 20.28 1.50 -17.31
N SER A 103 21.59 1.36 -17.28
CA SER A 103 22.27 0.45 -16.37
C SER A 103 22.19 0.95 -14.92
N GLU A 104 22.51 0.06 -13.99
CA GLU A 104 22.65 0.40 -12.58
C GLU A 104 23.72 1.46 -12.31
N GLY A 105 24.91 1.30 -12.88
CA GLY A 105 26.00 2.28 -12.72
C GLY A 105 25.60 3.65 -13.24
N GLU A 106 25.02 3.71 -14.44
CA GLU A 106 24.53 4.97 -15.04
C GLU A 106 23.41 5.62 -14.20
N TYR A 107 22.49 4.82 -13.66
CA TYR A 107 21.44 5.32 -12.77
C TYR A 107 22.05 5.94 -11.51
N HIS A 108 23.02 5.27 -10.89
CA HIS A 108 23.70 5.75 -9.70
C HIS A 108 24.49 7.04 -9.98
N GLU A 109 25.27 7.10 -11.07
CA GLU A 109 26.01 8.30 -11.48
C GLU A 109 25.09 9.51 -11.69
N LYS A 110 23.99 9.35 -12.43
CA LYS A 110 22.97 10.40 -12.63
C LYS A 110 22.36 10.87 -11.30
N ARG A 111 22.16 9.94 -10.36
CA ARG A 111 21.61 10.27 -9.04
C ARG A 111 22.62 11.07 -8.22
N VAL A 112 23.87 10.64 -8.16
CA VAL A 112 24.97 11.37 -7.48
C VAL A 112 25.14 12.77 -8.08
N GLU A 113 25.15 12.90 -9.40
CA GLU A 113 25.22 14.21 -10.08
C GLU A 113 24.03 15.11 -9.68
N SER A 114 22.81 14.57 -9.69
CA SER A 114 21.62 15.33 -9.26
C SER A 114 21.63 15.71 -7.78
N HIS A 115 22.46 15.06 -6.95
CA HIS A 115 22.66 15.34 -5.53
C HIS A 115 23.95 16.14 -5.27
N GLY A 116 24.50 16.82 -6.28
CA GLY A 116 25.68 17.67 -6.12
C GLY A 116 26.98 16.92 -5.90
N GLY A 117 27.05 15.65 -6.33
CA GLY A 117 28.23 14.80 -6.16
C GLY A 117 28.23 13.99 -4.86
N GLU A 118 27.19 14.10 -4.02
CA GLU A 118 27.04 13.34 -2.79
C GLU A 118 26.21 12.06 -2.97
N GLU A 119 26.46 11.08 -2.11
CA GLU A 119 25.70 9.83 -2.09
C GLU A 119 24.24 10.09 -1.69
N PRO A 120 23.26 9.71 -2.53
CA PRO A 120 21.85 9.95 -2.24
C PRO A 120 21.35 9.10 -1.04
N PRO A 121 20.57 9.67 -0.11
CA PRO A 121 20.18 9.01 1.14
C PRO A 121 19.20 7.83 0.97
N LYS A 122 18.56 7.69 -0.20
CA LYS A 122 17.70 6.56 -0.55
C LYS A 122 17.46 6.47 -2.05
N ASP A 123 17.43 5.24 -2.57
CA ASP A 123 17.00 4.97 -3.94
C ASP A 123 15.48 5.01 -4.08
N PHE A 124 15.01 5.83 -5.02
CA PHE A 124 13.64 5.83 -5.49
C PHE A 124 13.61 5.38 -6.94
N LEU A 125 13.12 4.17 -7.18
CA LEU A 125 13.02 3.64 -8.53
C LEU A 125 11.96 4.43 -9.30
N SER A 126 12.29 4.78 -10.55
CA SER A 126 11.41 5.54 -11.42
C SER A 126 10.97 4.70 -12.62
N ALA A 127 9.67 4.70 -12.92
CA ALA A 127 9.11 4.13 -14.14
C ALA A 127 9.58 4.88 -15.40
N GLY A 128 10.12 6.10 -15.23
CA GLY A 128 10.77 6.86 -16.30
C GLY A 128 11.97 6.15 -16.92
N ASN A 129 12.61 5.22 -16.19
CA ASN A 129 13.74 4.45 -16.69
C ASN A 129 13.32 3.18 -17.44
N PHE A 130 12.08 2.70 -17.26
CA PHE A 130 11.60 1.51 -17.94
C PHE A 130 11.45 1.68 -19.46
N SER A 131 11.47 0.54 -20.15
CA SER A 131 10.97 0.42 -21.53
C SER A 131 9.54 0.99 -21.65
N ILE A 132 9.13 1.37 -22.87
CA ILE A 132 7.79 1.95 -23.05
C ILE A 132 6.68 0.96 -22.65
N ASN A 133 6.86 -0.32 -22.97
CA ASN A 133 5.91 -1.38 -22.66
C ASN A 133 5.80 -1.58 -21.15
N ASP A 134 6.93 -1.72 -20.44
CA ASP A 134 6.95 -1.92 -18.99
C ASP A 134 6.41 -0.70 -18.25
N ARG A 135 6.65 0.51 -18.78
CA ARG A 135 6.11 1.75 -18.21
C ARG A 135 4.60 1.83 -18.37
N VAL A 136 4.06 1.45 -19.53
CA VAL A 136 2.60 1.41 -19.74
C VAL A 136 1.96 0.39 -18.79
N LEU A 137 2.57 -0.79 -18.64
CA LEU A 137 2.08 -1.82 -17.73
C LEU A 137 2.11 -1.34 -16.26
N HIS A 138 3.19 -0.69 -15.84
CA HIS A 138 3.27 -0.03 -14.54
C HIS A 138 2.16 1.00 -14.33
N TYR A 139 1.87 1.85 -15.31
CA TYR A 139 0.78 2.81 -15.18
C TYR A 139 -0.59 2.14 -15.12
N VAL A 140 -0.85 1.09 -15.90
CA VAL A 140 -2.09 0.32 -15.78
C VAL A 140 -2.25 -0.23 -14.37
N LEU A 141 -1.19 -0.80 -13.78
CA LEU A 141 -1.18 -1.26 -12.40
C LEU A 141 -1.52 -0.13 -11.42
N VAL A 142 -0.83 1.00 -11.51
CA VAL A 142 -0.97 2.10 -10.54
C VAL A 142 -2.28 2.86 -10.70
N TYR A 143 -2.85 2.98 -11.90
CA TYR A 143 -4.10 3.72 -12.08
C TYR A 143 -5.35 2.86 -11.87
N ILE A 144 -5.30 1.57 -12.22
CA ILE A 144 -6.48 0.72 -12.28
C ILE A 144 -6.51 -0.27 -11.12
N ILE A 145 -5.41 -0.97 -10.87
CA ILE A 145 -5.39 -2.10 -9.91
C ILE A 145 -5.04 -1.64 -8.49
N ILE A 146 -4.02 -0.79 -8.37
CA ILE A 146 -3.43 -0.33 -7.10
C ILE A 146 -3.44 1.22 -7.09
N PRO A 147 -4.62 1.86 -7.19
CA PRO A 147 -4.74 3.31 -7.25
C PRO A 147 -4.12 3.95 -6.02
N ARG A 148 -3.26 4.98 -6.19
CA ARG A 148 -2.70 5.77 -5.09
C ARG A 148 -2.68 7.27 -5.41
N ASN A 149 -2.47 8.09 -4.37
CA ASN A 149 -2.41 9.56 -4.49
C ASN A 149 -0.96 10.11 -4.56
N SER A 150 0.05 9.26 -4.56
CA SER A 150 1.46 9.67 -4.64
C SER A 150 1.96 9.67 -6.08
N ASN A 151 3.17 10.19 -6.32
CA ASN A 151 3.77 10.29 -7.65
C ASN A 151 3.79 8.94 -8.40
N HIS A 152 2.97 8.80 -9.45
CA HIS A 152 2.85 7.56 -10.23
C HIS A 152 4.12 7.18 -11.00
N CYS A 153 5.05 8.12 -11.20
CA CYS A 153 6.35 7.82 -11.81
C CYS A 153 7.30 7.10 -10.84
N THR A 154 7.11 7.24 -9.53
CA THR A 154 7.88 6.47 -8.53
C THR A 154 7.33 5.06 -8.47
N ILE A 155 8.17 4.04 -8.36
CA ILE A 155 7.74 2.64 -8.25
C ILE A 155 7.83 2.20 -6.79
N THR A 156 6.76 1.61 -6.28
CA THR A 156 6.77 0.97 -4.95
C THR A 156 7.20 -0.49 -5.04
N ASP A 157 7.66 -1.05 -3.92
CA ASP A 157 8.05 -2.47 -3.87
C ASP A 157 6.88 -3.39 -4.33
N MET A 158 5.62 -3.00 -4.04
CA MET A 158 4.43 -3.79 -4.36
C MET A 158 4.15 -3.76 -5.86
N GLU A 159 4.30 -2.58 -6.46
CA GLU A 159 4.13 -2.38 -7.90
C GLU A 159 5.17 -3.16 -8.70
N ILE A 160 6.43 -3.16 -8.28
CA ILE A 160 7.49 -3.86 -9.00
C ILE A 160 7.40 -5.38 -8.86
N GLN A 161 6.98 -5.91 -7.70
CA GLN A 161 6.73 -7.35 -7.58
C GLN A 161 5.51 -7.79 -8.38
N ALA A 162 4.43 -6.99 -8.41
CA ALA A 162 3.27 -7.24 -9.26
C ALA A 162 3.66 -7.21 -10.76
N LEU A 163 4.51 -6.27 -11.15
CA LEU A 163 5.03 -6.16 -12.52
C LEU A 163 5.88 -7.39 -12.89
N TYR A 164 6.73 -7.87 -11.98
CA TYR A 164 7.49 -9.11 -12.14
C TYR A 164 6.56 -10.30 -12.37
N ALA A 165 5.51 -10.42 -11.54
CA ALA A 165 4.57 -11.52 -11.65
C ALA A 165 3.88 -11.54 -13.02
N ILE A 166 3.40 -10.38 -13.51
CA ILE A 166 2.78 -10.29 -14.83
C ILE A 166 3.77 -10.67 -15.94
N LYS A 167 5.02 -10.23 -15.85
CA LYS A 167 6.02 -10.50 -16.91
C LYS A 167 6.50 -11.94 -16.96
N ASN A 168 6.36 -12.68 -15.85
CA ASN A 168 6.74 -14.08 -15.76
C ASN A 168 5.53 -15.02 -15.72
N ASP A 169 4.35 -14.53 -16.10
CA ASP A 169 3.10 -15.29 -16.13
C ASP A 169 2.71 -15.94 -14.78
N ILE A 170 3.17 -15.37 -13.67
CA ILE A 170 2.83 -15.81 -12.32
C ILE A 170 1.40 -15.39 -12.02
N THR A 171 0.55 -16.37 -11.70
CA THR A 171 -0.86 -16.12 -11.40
C THR A 171 -1.00 -15.49 -10.02
N LEU A 172 -1.29 -14.19 -9.97
CA LEU A 172 -1.51 -13.47 -8.72
C LEU A 172 -2.93 -13.65 -8.18
N ASN A 173 -3.05 -13.67 -6.85
CA ASN A 173 -4.32 -13.47 -6.17
C ASN A 173 -4.74 -11.99 -6.20
N TRP A 174 -5.33 -11.59 -7.33
CA TRP A 174 -5.78 -10.22 -7.58
C TRP A 174 -6.79 -9.74 -6.54
N SER A 175 -7.72 -10.61 -6.13
CA SER A 175 -8.71 -10.26 -5.11
C SER A 175 -8.07 -9.93 -3.77
N HIS A 176 -7.03 -10.68 -3.37
CA HIS A 176 -6.29 -10.43 -2.15
C HIS A 176 -5.50 -9.13 -2.26
N LEU A 177 -4.80 -8.91 -3.38
CA LEU A 177 -4.01 -7.71 -3.63
C LEU A 177 -4.85 -6.43 -3.53
N ILE A 178 -6.00 -6.40 -4.21
CA ILE A 178 -6.91 -5.23 -4.19
C ILE A 178 -7.46 -5.00 -2.79
N LEU A 179 -7.92 -6.05 -2.11
CA LEU A 179 -8.47 -5.93 -0.76
C LEU A 179 -7.40 -5.45 0.24
N HIS A 180 -6.20 -6.03 0.17
CA HIS A 180 -5.03 -5.62 0.97
C HIS A 180 -4.73 -4.13 0.75
N HIS A 181 -4.68 -3.70 -0.51
CA HIS A 181 -4.41 -2.32 -0.86
C HIS A 181 -5.47 -1.37 -0.29
N MET A 182 -6.76 -1.71 -0.43
CA MET A 182 -7.87 -0.95 0.16
C MET A 182 -7.73 -0.80 1.67
N MET A 183 -7.50 -1.90 2.40
CA MET A 183 -7.35 -1.90 3.86
C MET A 183 -6.13 -1.11 4.34
N SER A 184 -5.04 -1.13 3.57
CA SER A 184 -3.83 -0.39 3.90
C SER A 184 -4.00 1.13 3.84
N HIS A 185 -5.00 1.62 3.08
CA HIS A 185 -5.34 3.04 2.98
C HIS A 185 -6.32 3.45 4.09
N THR A 186 -7.32 2.62 4.41
CA THR A 186 -8.30 2.90 5.46
C THR A 186 -7.68 2.96 6.86
N THR A 187 -6.67 2.12 7.14
CA THR A 187 -5.99 2.06 8.43
C THR A 187 -5.00 3.22 8.67
N LYS A 188 -4.53 3.88 7.60
CA LYS A 188 -3.55 4.98 7.68
C LYS A 188 -4.18 6.38 7.70
N LEU A 189 -5.52 6.50 7.82
CA LEU A 189 -6.26 7.76 7.62
C LEU A 189 -5.94 8.42 6.26
N LYS A 190 -5.54 7.62 5.26
CA LYS A 190 -5.32 8.11 3.90
C LYS A 190 -6.60 7.87 3.12
N SER A 191 -7.12 8.90 2.47
CA SER A 191 -8.23 8.72 1.52
C SER A 191 -7.79 7.76 0.42
N LEU A 192 -8.72 6.89 0.01
CA LEU A 192 -8.56 6.23 -1.28
C LEU A 192 -8.52 7.32 -2.36
N PRO A 193 -7.83 7.11 -3.49
CA PRO A 193 -7.66 8.15 -4.52
C PRO A 193 -8.94 8.69 -5.16
N TRP A 194 -10.06 8.01 -4.89
CA TRP A 194 -11.37 8.32 -5.40
C TRP A 194 -12.26 9.05 -4.37
N ALA A 195 -11.73 9.37 -3.19
CA ALA A 195 -12.47 9.99 -2.08
C ALA A 195 -12.13 11.48 -1.89
#